data_AF-A0A7J7NP20-F1
#
_entry.id   AF-A0A7J7NP20-F1
#
_cell.length_a   1.000
_cell.length_b   1.000
_cell.length_c   1.000
_cell.angle_alpha   90.00
_cell.angle_beta   90.00
_cell.angle_gamma   90.00
#
_symmetry.space_group_name_H-M   'P 1'
#
loop_
_entity.id
_entity.type
_entity.pdbx_description
1 polymer ?
#
loop_
_entity_poly.entity_id
_entity_poly.type
_entity_poly.pdbx_seq_one_letter_code
_entity_poly.pdbx_strand_id
1 'polypeptide(L)'
;MRNEIYLQRDLPMADLFYIQFFITINFFLLEKQQCKALYREALKWVTNEPAWKRSEGRYHILPVHHPWSFKTIHRYMKKAIWLLPDMDSTGNWYKPDEVWLEKDLILPYVSNVEICDIKCLLGSESSRTTWLFFRGRLKRNAGGKIRAKLVAELNGAEGVIIEEGTARGSGKVVAQKGMRRSIFCLNPAGDTPSST
;
A
#
# COMPACT_ATOMS: atom_id res chain seq x y z
N MET A 1 7.36 25.77 16.13
CA MET A 1 7.59 24.44 16.73
C MET A 1 8.41 23.62 15.76
N ARG A 2 9.57 23.10 16.16
CA ARG A 2 10.33 22.14 15.35
C ARG A 2 9.74 20.77 15.62
N ASN A 3 9.23 20.10 14.59
CA ASN A 3 8.75 18.73 14.68
C ASN A 3 9.94 17.80 14.49
N GLU A 4 10.70 17.57 15.56
CA GLU A 4 11.82 16.64 15.58
C GLU A 4 11.35 15.32 16.20
N ILE A 5 11.49 14.20 15.47
CA ILE A 5 11.16 12.85 15.96
C ILE A 5 12.45 12.24 16.51
N TYR A 6 12.47 11.98 17.81
CA TYR A 6 13.60 11.33 18.49
C TYR A 6 13.33 9.83 18.65
N LEU A 7 14.28 9.00 18.23
CA LEU A 7 14.23 7.56 18.45
C LEU A 7 14.68 7.25 19.89
N GLN A 8 13.74 7.35 20.82
CA GLN A 8 13.98 7.12 22.24
C GLN A 8 13.85 5.62 22.57
N ARG A 9 14.84 5.05 23.25
CA ARG A 9 14.73 3.68 23.82
C ARG A 9 13.96 3.64 25.14
N ASP A 10 13.83 4.78 25.82
CA ASP A 10 13.07 4.90 27.07
C ASP A 10 11.56 5.01 26.78
N LEU A 11 10.90 3.85 26.81
CA LEU A 11 9.46 3.66 26.59
C LEU A 11 8.52 4.61 27.37
N PRO A 12 8.82 5.07 28.61
CA PRO A 12 7.90 5.94 29.34
C PRO A 12 7.71 7.34 28.72
N MET A 13 8.71 7.84 27.99
CA MET A 13 8.76 9.21 27.47
C MET A 13 8.41 9.31 25.98
N ALA A 14 8.10 8.19 25.33
CA ALA A 14 7.78 8.19 23.90
C ALA A 14 6.37 8.73 23.63
N ASP A 15 6.28 9.70 22.71
CA ASP A 15 5.01 10.23 22.21
C ASP A 15 4.30 9.25 21.26
N LEU A 16 5.08 8.45 20.53
CA LEU A 16 4.61 7.48 19.54
C LEU A 16 5.40 6.16 19.65
N PHE A 17 4.72 5.05 19.43
CA PHE A 17 5.26 3.70 19.52
C PHE A 17 5.15 2.99 18.17
N TYR A 18 6.28 2.69 17.53
CA TYR A 18 6.28 1.98 16.25
C TYR A 18 6.34 0.46 16.45
N ILE A 19 5.36 -0.26 15.90
CA ILE A 19 5.23 -1.72 16.04
C ILE A 19 5.65 -2.39 14.74
N GLN A 20 6.93 -2.71 14.59
CA GLN A 20 7.46 -3.23 13.33
C GLN A 20 7.12 -4.70 13.05
N PHE A 21 7.05 -5.57 14.06
CA PHE A 21 7.08 -7.03 13.85
C PHE A 21 5.87 -7.60 13.08
N PHE A 22 4.77 -6.87 12.90
CA PHE A 22 3.66 -7.36 12.07
C PHE A 22 4.09 -7.62 10.61
N ILE A 23 5.10 -6.91 10.10
CA ILE A 23 5.65 -7.15 8.76
C ILE A 23 6.52 -8.40 8.67
N THR A 24 6.99 -8.95 9.80
CA THR A 24 7.81 -10.16 9.80
C THR A 24 6.96 -11.42 9.74
N ILE A 25 5.66 -11.33 10.04
CA ILE A 25 4.71 -12.43 9.93
C ILE A 25 4.22 -12.56 8.48
N ASN A 26 4.97 -13.32 7.68
CA ASN A 26 4.72 -13.47 6.25
C ASN A 26 3.56 -14.43 5.94
N PHE A 27 2.48 -13.90 5.35
CA PHE A 27 1.29 -14.65 4.97
C PHE A 27 1.51 -15.71 3.88
N PHE A 28 2.48 -15.49 2.99
CA PHE A 28 2.73 -16.36 1.84
C PHE A 28 3.71 -17.49 2.15
N LEU A 29 4.58 -17.30 3.14
CA LEU A 29 5.54 -18.32 3.56
C LEU A 29 5.00 -19.22 4.67
N LEU A 30 4.05 -18.71 5.48
CA LEU A 30 3.47 -19.45 6.59
C LEU A 30 2.16 -20.12 6.21
N GLU A 31 1.88 -21.25 6.86
CA GLU A 31 0.55 -21.84 6.79
C GLU A 31 -0.49 -20.89 7.39
N LYS A 32 -1.71 -20.87 6.82
CA LYS A 32 -2.76 -19.91 7.22
C LYS A 32 -3.07 -19.94 8.71
N GLN A 33 -3.10 -21.12 9.34
CA GLN A 33 -3.40 -21.22 10.77
C GLN A 33 -2.24 -20.74 11.63
N GLN A 34 -1.00 -21.08 11.26
CA GLN A 34 0.19 -20.58 11.93
C GLN A 34 0.28 -19.05 11.87
N CYS A 35 0.02 -18.46 10.69
CA CYS A 35 -0.02 -17.02 10.52
C CYS A 35 -1.06 -16.38 11.46
N LYS A 36 -2.30 -16.91 11.48
CA LYS A 36 -3.36 -16.42 12.37
C LYS A 36 -2.99 -16.53 13.86
N ALA A 37 -2.32 -17.61 14.27
CA ALA A 37 -1.87 -17.79 15.64
C ALA A 37 -0.83 -16.72 16.02
N LEU A 38 0.17 -16.49 15.18
CA LEU A 38 1.20 -15.48 15.41
C LEU A 38 0.61 -14.06 15.48
N TYR A 39 -0.34 -13.71 14.60
CA TYR A 39 -1.02 -12.41 14.67
C TYR A 39 -1.79 -12.22 15.99
N ARG A 40 -2.42 -13.28 16.52
CA ARG A 40 -3.13 -13.22 17.81
C ARG A 40 -2.18 -13.12 19.00
N GLU A 41 -1.05 -13.82 18.95
CA GLU A 41 -0.01 -13.75 19.97
C GLU A 41 0.62 -12.35 20.02
N ALA A 42 0.98 -11.82 18.85
CA ALA A 42 1.40 -10.44 18.67
C ALA A 42 0.39 -9.44 19.24
N LEU A 43 -0.89 -9.59 18.90
CA LEU A 43 -1.96 -8.75 19.45
C LEU A 43 -1.99 -8.84 20.99
N LYS A 44 -1.95 -10.03 21.56
CA LYS A 44 -1.94 -10.22 23.02
C LYS A 44 -0.74 -9.54 23.67
N TRP A 45 0.44 -9.66 23.07
CA TRP A 45 1.65 -9.02 23.57
C TRP A 45 1.51 -7.49 23.56
N VAL A 46 1.16 -6.90 22.41
CA VAL A 46 0.98 -5.44 22.27
C VAL A 46 -0.05 -4.90 23.25
N THR A 47 -1.22 -5.54 23.32
CA THR A 47 -2.32 -5.06 24.16
C THR A 47 -2.04 -5.17 25.65
N ASN A 48 -1.07 -5.99 26.05
CA ASN A 48 -0.63 -6.11 27.44
C ASN A 48 0.37 -5.03 27.87
N GLU A 49 1.02 -4.34 26.92
CA GLU A 49 2.01 -3.30 27.21
C GLU A 49 1.38 -2.09 27.92
N PRO A 50 2.05 -1.48 28.91
CA PRO A 50 1.56 -0.30 29.61
C PRO A 50 1.24 0.87 28.66
N ALA A 51 2.05 1.06 27.62
CA ALA A 51 1.84 2.11 26.61
C ALA A 51 0.53 1.91 25.84
N TRP A 52 0.21 0.66 25.49
CA TRP A 52 -1.06 0.33 24.87
C TRP A 52 -2.22 0.57 25.83
N LYS A 53 -2.15 0.05 27.05
CA LYS A 53 -3.22 0.22 28.05
C LYS A 53 -3.52 1.70 28.35
N ARG A 54 -2.50 2.56 28.36
CA ARG A 54 -2.63 4.01 28.58
C ARG A 54 -3.37 4.73 27.45
N SER A 55 -3.13 4.35 26.20
CA SER A 55 -3.62 5.07 25.01
C SER A 55 -4.70 4.32 24.24
N GLU A 56 -4.97 3.08 24.62
CA GLU A 56 -5.75 2.09 23.86
C GLU A 56 -5.29 1.99 22.40
N GLY A 57 -3.98 2.11 22.17
CA GLY A 57 -3.38 2.03 20.84
C GLY A 57 -3.31 3.35 20.07
N ARG A 58 -3.91 4.46 20.55
CA ARG A 58 -3.95 5.76 19.81
C ARG A 58 -2.58 6.34 19.43
N TYR A 59 -1.55 6.00 20.19
CA TYR A 59 -0.17 6.47 19.95
C TYR A 59 0.72 5.41 19.30
N HIS A 60 0.12 4.35 18.74
CA HIS A 60 0.87 3.27 18.11
C HIS A 60 0.77 3.39 16.61
N ILE A 61 1.91 3.21 15.93
CA ILE A 61 2.02 3.17 14.48
C ILE A 61 2.33 1.73 14.10
N LEU A 62 1.54 1.14 13.20
CA LEU A 62 1.85 -0.17 12.66
C LEU A 62 1.72 -0.23 11.13
N PRO A 63 2.68 -0.86 10.46
CA PRO A 63 2.56 -1.21 9.04
C PRO A 63 1.57 -2.38 8.84
N VAL A 64 0.57 -2.15 8.01
CA VAL A 64 -0.43 -3.14 7.60
C VAL A 64 -0.09 -3.60 6.18
N HIS A 65 0.93 -4.46 6.08
CA HIS A 65 1.48 -4.89 4.80
C HIS A 65 0.53 -5.79 3.99
N HIS A 66 -0.23 -6.66 4.66
CA HIS A 66 -1.14 -7.59 3.98
C HIS A 66 -2.50 -7.66 4.68
N PRO A 67 -3.60 -7.26 4.02
CA PRO A 67 -4.88 -7.08 4.68
C PRO A 67 -5.49 -8.42 5.15
N TRP A 68 -5.21 -9.54 4.45
CA TRP A 68 -5.76 -10.86 4.82
C TRP A 68 -5.24 -11.37 6.17
N SER A 69 -3.97 -11.13 6.46
CA SER A 69 -3.32 -11.58 7.69
C SER A 69 -3.83 -10.75 8.85
N PHE A 70 -3.90 -9.44 8.63
CA PHE A 70 -4.35 -8.47 9.60
C PHE A 70 -5.86 -8.54 9.88
N LYS A 71 -6.66 -9.06 8.93
CA LYS A 71 -8.12 -9.26 9.07
C LYS A 71 -8.53 -9.95 10.37
N THR A 72 -7.71 -10.82 10.94
CA THR A 72 -8.06 -11.52 12.19
C THR A 72 -8.01 -10.61 13.42
N ILE A 73 -7.21 -9.54 13.36
CA ILE A 73 -6.94 -8.67 14.51
C ILE A 73 -7.31 -7.21 14.30
N HIS A 74 -7.62 -6.79 13.06
CA HIS A 74 -7.86 -5.39 12.68
C HIS A 74 -8.80 -4.63 13.63
N ARG A 75 -9.93 -5.23 14.02
CA ARG A 75 -10.90 -4.63 14.94
C ARG A 75 -10.33 -4.22 16.31
N TYR A 76 -9.32 -4.96 16.78
CA TYR A 76 -8.68 -4.70 18.08
C TYR A 76 -7.59 -3.63 17.97
N MET A 77 -7.10 -3.38 16.75
CA MET A 77 -5.99 -2.49 16.47
C MET A 77 -6.44 -1.19 15.78
N LYS A 78 -7.75 -0.99 15.56
CA LYS A 78 -8.31 0.12 14.77
C LYS A 78 -8.05 1.53 15.29
N LYS A 79 -7.76 1.66 16.59
CA LYS A 79 -7.42 2.96 17.21
C LYS A 79 -5.99 3.41 16.90
N ALA A 80 -5.13 2.49 16.46
CA ALA A 80 -3.76 2.80 16.09
C ALA A 80 -3.69 3.45 14.69
N ILE A 81 -2.57 4.11 14.44
CA ILE A 81 -2.21 4.72 13.16
C ILE A 81 -1.70 3.60 12.26
N TRP A 82 -2.38 3.34 11.15
CA TRP A 82 -1.99 2.30 10.21
C TRP A 82 -1.20 2.91 9.06
N LEU A 83 -0.07 2.28 8.74
CA LEU A 83 0.64 2.52 7.49
C LEU A 83 0.15 1.51 6.48
N LEU A 84 -0.61 1.97 5.49
CA LEU A 84 -1.36 1.14 4.56
C LEU A 84 -0.78 1.25 3.15
N PRO A 85 -0.79 0.16 2.35
CA PRO A 85 -0.36 0.23 0.95
C PRO A 85 -1.41 0.91 0.06
N ASP A 86 -2.70 0.78 0.39
CA ASP A 86 -3.82 1.44 -0.27
C ASP A 86 -5.07 1.47 0.63
N MET A 87 -6.10 2.20 0.19
CA MET A 87 -7.44 2.13 0.77
C MET A 87 -8.27 1.12 0.00
N ASP A 88 -8.90 0.19 0.72
CA ASP A 88 -9.86 -0.73 0.12
C ASP A 88 -11.06 0.03 -0.45
N SER A 89 -11.14 0.07 -1.77
CA SER A 89 -12.22 0.71 -2.50
C SER A 89 -13.55 -0.04 -2.47
N THR A 90 -13.58 -1.26 -1.93
CA THR A 90 -14.77 -2.12 -1.93
C THR A 90 -15.50 -2.18 -0.59
N GLY A 91 -14.92 -1.68 0.50
CA GLY A 91 -15.48 -1.79 1.86
C GLY A 91 -15.55 -3.23 2.40
N ASN A 92 -14.89 -4.18 1.71
CA ASN A 92 -14.86 -5.58 2.07
C ASN A 92 -13.75 -5.88 3.10
N TRP A 93 -12.66 -5.12 3.06
CA TRP A 93 -11.47 -5.26 3.87
C TRP A 93 -11.54 -4.40 5.13
N TYR A 94 -11.77 -3.11 4.94
CA TYR A 94 -11.88 -2.15 6.04
C TYR A 94 -13.34 -1.76 6.21
N LYS A 95 -13.84 -1.89 7.43
CA LYS A 95 -15.19 -1.45 7.80
C LYS A 95 -15.22 0.05 8.03
N PRO A 96 -16.41 0.68 8.02
CA PRO A 96 -16.56 2.05 8.49
C PRO A 96 -15.86 2.23 9.84
N ASP A 97 -15.20 3.36 10.01
CA ASP A 97 -14.43 3.74 11.22
C ASP A 97 -13.19 2.90 11.52
N GLU A 98 -12.68 2.12 10.56
CA GLU A 98 -11.38 1.44 10.70
C GLU A 98 -10.22 2.23 10.07
N VAL A 99 -10.47 2.90 8.94
CA VAL A 99 -9.47 3.63 8.18
C VAL A 99 -9.99 4.98 7.71
N TRP A 100 -9.23 6.06 7.92
CA TRP A 100 -9.51 7.40 7.39
C TRP A 100 -8.25 8.26 7.30
N LEU A 101 -8.26 9.29 6.45
CA LEU A 101 -7.05 10.05 6.06
C LEU A 101 -6.49 10.93 7.18
N GLU A 102 -7.31 11.34 8.14
CA GLU A 102 -6.89 12.14 9.29
C GLU A 102 -6.16 11.30 10.35
N LYS A 103 -6.25 9.96 10.29
CA LYS A 103 -5.54 9.04 11.19
C LYS A 103 -4.45 8.26 10.48
N ASP A 104 -4.75 7.69 9.32
CA ASP A 104 -3.92 6.67 8.66
C ASP A 104 -3.10 7.23 7.52
N LEU A 105 -1.93 6.62 7.30
CA LEU A 105 -1.01 7.03 6.24
C LEU A 105 -1.01 6.00 5.12
N ILE A 106 -1.30 6.44 3.90
CA ILE A 106 -1.08 5.63 2.70
C ILE A 106 0.39 5.77 2.28
N LEU A 107 1.12 4.67 2.34
CA LEU A 107 2.48 4.59 1.85
C LEU A 107 2.47 4.37 0.34
N PRO A 108 3.26 5.15 -0.42
CA PRO A 108 3.35 4.95 -1.86
C PRO A 108 3.94 3.57 -2.17
N TYR A 109 3.38 2.89 -3.16
CA TYR A 109 3.98 1.67 -3.71
C TYR A 109 5.38 1.93 -4.24
N VAL A 110 6.23 0.90 -4.17
CA VAL A 110 7.50 0.90 -4.89
C VAL A 110 7.23 1.15 -6.37
N SER A 111 8.05 2.02 -6.98
CA SER A 111 7.95 2.31 -8.41
C SER A 111 8.03 1.03 -9.25
N ASN A 112 7.10 0.88 -10.18
CA ASN A 112 7.14 -0.20 -11.17
C ASN A 112 8.15 0.06 -12.30
N VAL A 113 8.78 1.24 -12.31
CA VAL A 113 9.83 1.64 -13.26
C VAL A 113 11.18 1.46 -12.59
N GLU A 114 12.09 0.76 -13.27
CA GLU A 114 13.49 0.64 -12.86
C GLU A 114 14.16 2.01 -12.75
N ILE A 115 15.03 2.13 -11.73
CA ILE A 115 15.81 3.33 -11.46
C ILE A 115 16.50 3.80 -12.76
N CYS A 116 16.41 5.10 -13.01
CA CYS A 116 16.91 5.77 -14.21
C CYS A 116 17.87 6.86 -13.73
N ASP A 117 19.13 6.76 -14.15
CA ASP A 117 20.11 7.81 -13.88
C ASP A 117 19.88 9.05 -14.77
N ILE A 118 20.66 10.10 -14.57
CA ILE A 118 20.55 11.34 -15.34
C ILE A 118 20.70 11.10 -16.85
N LYS A 119 21.57 10.17 -17.27
CA LYS A 119 21.78 9.86 -18.69
C LYS A 119 20.53 9.22 -19.30
N CYS A 120 19.94 8.26 -18.60
CA CYS A 120 18.69 7.61 -18.97
C CYS A 120 17.52 8.62 -19.04
N LEU A 121 17.45 9.58 -18.11
CA LEU A 121 16.40 10.61 -18.10
C LEU A 121 16.53 11.52 -19.32
N LEU A 122 17.71 12.09 -19.56
CA LEU A 122 17.96 12.97 -20.71
C LEU A 122 17.76 12.24 -22.05
N GLY A 123 18.18 10.98 -22.13
CA GLY A 123 18.01 10.16 -23.32
C GLY A 123 16.57 9.74 -23.61
N SER A 124 15.67 9.82 -22.62
CA SER A 124 14.25 9.45 -22.78
C SER A 124 13.31 10.65 -22.90
N GLU A 125 13.73 11.84 -22.51
CA GLU A 125 12.90 13.05 -22.44
C GLU A 125 12.25 13.41 -23.78
N SER A 126 13.04 13.47 -24.86
CA SER A 126 12.56 13.76 -26.21
C SER A 126 11.65 12.67 -26.80
N SER A 127 11.64 11.47 -26.20
CA SER A 127 10.80 10.35 -26.63
C SER A 127 9.46 10.26 -25.89
N ARG A 128 9.20 11.17 -24.94
CA ARG A 128 7.95 11.19 -24.16
C ARG A 128 6.81 11.82 -24.95
N THR A 129 6.18 11.02 -25.79
CA THR A 129 5.03 11.44 -26.62
C THR A 129 3.69 11.07 -25.99
N THR A 130 3.67 10.13 -25.05
CA THR A 130 2.45 9.73 -24.34
C THR A 130 2.23 10.65 -23.13
N TRP A 131 1.04 11.20 -22.99
CA TRP A 131 0.71 12.07 -21.85
C TRP A 131 0.47 11.27 -20.57
N LEU A 132 -0.38 10.25 -20.63
CA LEU A 132 -0.75 9.42 -19.48
C LEU A 132 -0.73 7.94 -19.85
N PHE A 133 -0.07 7.11 -19.05
CA PHE A 133 0.06 5.68 -19.35
C PHE A 133 -0.28 4.77 -18.17
N PHE A 134 -1.03 3.71 -18.45
CA PHE A 134 -1.23 2.56 -17.58
C PHE A 134 -1.21 1.28 -18.41
N ARG A 135 -0.46 0.28 -17.95
CA ARG A 135 -0.56 -1.09 -18.48
C ARG A 135 -0.50 -2.10 -17.35
N GLY A 136 -1.57 -2.86 -17.20
CA GLY A 136 -1.71 -3.84 -16.14
C GLY A 136 -3.06 -4.55 -16.23
N ARG A 137 -3.37 -5.42 -15.26
CA ARG A 137 -4.66 -6.11 -15.29
C ARG A 137 -5.81 -5.12 -15.10
N LEU A 138 -6.68 -4.95 -16.10
CA LEU A 138 -7.83 -4.06 -16.00
C LEU A 138 -8.96 -4.74 -15.22
N LYS A 139 -9.11 -6.06 -15.38
CA LYS A 139 -10.08 -6.87 -14.64
C LYS A 139 -9.36 -7.79 -13.64
N ARG A 140 -9.59 -7.57 -12.34
CA ARG A 140 -9.10 -8.45 -11.27
C ARG A 140 -10.03 -8.37 -10.05
N ASN A 141 -10.34 -9.52 -9.44
CA ASN A 141 -11.16 -9.65 -8.22
C ASN A 141 -12.57 -9.04 -8.38
N ALA A 142 -12.95 -8.00 -7.62
CA ALA A 142 -14.32 -7.46 -7.58
C ALA A 142 -14.80 -6.74 -8.86
N GLY A 143 -14.22 -7.09 -10.02
CA GLY A 143 -14.60 -6.62 -11.34
C GLY A 143 -13.60 -5.65 -11.98
N GLY A 144 -12.62 -5.15 -11.21
CA GLY A 144 -11.76 -4.05 -11.62
C GLY A 144 -12.49 -2.70 -11.63
N LYS A 145 -13.35 -2.42 -10.64
CA LYS A 145 -14.25 -1.26 -10.60
C LYS A 145 -13.54 0.07 -10.84
N ILE A 146 -12.43 0.33 -10.11
CA ILE A 146 -11.69 1.59 -10.27
C ILE A 146 -11.05 1.66 -11.64
N ARG A 147 -10.37 0.59 -12.06
CA ARG A 147 -9.65 0.56 -13.35
C ARG A 147 -10.61 0.65 -14.54
N ALA A 148 -11.77 -0.01 -14.44
CA ALA A 148 -12.83 0.07 -15.44
C ALA A 148 -13.43 1.48 -15.52
N LYS A 149 -13.64 2.16 -14.38
CA LYS A 149 -14.08 3.56 -14.37
C LYS A 149 -13.02 4.46 -15.00
N LEU A 150 -11.74 4.32 -14.64
CA LEU A 150 -10.65 5.08 -15.26
C LEU A 150 -10.59 4.88 -16.78
N VAL A 151 -10.74 3.63 -17.26
CA VAL A 151 -10.83 3.34 -18.69
C VAL A 151 -12.00 4.08 -19.32
N ALA A 152 -13.19 4.06 -18.70
CA ALA A 152 -14.38 4.70 -19.23
C ALA A 152 -14.23 6.24 -19.30
N GLU A 153 -13.74 6.86 -18.23
CA GLU A 153 -13.59 8.33 -18.14
C GLU A 153 -12.49 8.88 -19.06
N LEU A 154 -11.43 8.10 -19.28
CA LEU A 154 -10.25 8.52 -20.07
C LEU A 154 -10.28 7.99 -21.50
N ASN A 155 -11.36 7.31 -21.89
CA ASN A 155 -11.48 6.74 -23.22
C ASN A 155 -11.48 7.84 -24.30
N GLY A 156 -10.63 7.68 -25.31
CA GLY A 156 -10.52 8.64 -26.42
C GLY A 156 -9.78 9.95 -26.09
N ALA A 157 -9.27 10.10 -24.87
CA ALA A 157 -8.43 11.25 -24.52
C ALA A 157 -7.08 11.20 -25.27
N GLU A 158 -6.69 12.32 -25.88
CA GLU A 158 -5.44 12.40 -26.64
C GLU A 158 -4.22 12.15 -25.74
N GLY A 159 -3.27 11.35 -26.22
CA GLY A 159 -2.06 11.01 -25.48
C GLY A 159 -2.29 10.11 -24.26
N VAL A 160 -3.47 9.54 -24.07
CA VAL A 160 -3.76 8.61 -22.97
C VAL A 160 -3.76 7.17 -23.46
N ILE A 161 -3.01 6.31 -22.79
CA ILE A 161 -2.92 4.87 -23.09
C ILE A 161 -3.23 4.08 -21.81
N ILE A 162 -4.32 3.31 -21.85
CA ILE A 162 -4.71 2.41 -20.76
C ILE A 162 -4.97 1.02 -21.36
N GLU A 163 -4.12 0.05 -21.01
CA GLU A 163 -4.11 -1.26 -21.66
C GLU A 163 -4.07 -2.43 -20.68
N GLU A 164 -4.66 -3.56 -21.11
CA GLU A 164 -4.54 -4.84 -20.42
C GLU A 164 -3.10 -5.38 -20.49
N GLY A 165 -2.59 -5.89 -19.38
CA GLY A 165 -1.23 -6.37 -19.28
C GLY A 165 -0.96 -7.29 -18.09
N THR A 166 0.21 -7.94 -18.11
CA THR A 166 0.63 -8.88 -17.06
C THR A 166 1.80 -8.30 -16.27
N ALA A 167 1.79 -8.50 -14.94
CA ALA A 167 2.84 -8.01 -14.05
C ALA A 167 4.10 -8.91 -14.03
N ARG A 168 4.18 -9.93 -14.90
CA ARG A 168 5.24 -10.94 -14.89
C ARG A 168 5.92 -11.04 -16.25
N GLY A 169 7.18 -11.46 -16.24
CA GLY A 169 7.97 -11.74 -17.44
C GLY A 169 8.01 -10.54 -18.40
N SER A 170 7.76 -10.80 -19.68
CA SER A 170 7.76 -9.80 -20.74
C SER A 170 6.73 -8.68 -20.53
N GLY A 171 5.63 -8.94 -19.82
CA GLY A 171 4.60 -7.94 -19.54
C GLY A 171 5.13 -6.76 -18.72
N LYS A 172 5.99 -7.03 -17.72
CA LYS A 172 6.66 -5.98 -16.93
C LYS A 172 7.55 -5.11 -17.81
N VAL A 173 8.31 -5.72 -18.72
CA VAL A 173 9.23 -4.99 -19.62
C VAL A 173 8.44 -4.07 -20.57
N VAL A 174 7.33 -4.54 -21.12
CA VAL A 174 6.47 -3.72 -22.00
C VAL A 174 5.85 -2.55 -21.23
N ALA A 175 5.33 -2.81 -20.02
CA ALA A 175 4.78 -1.75 -19.18
C ALA A 175 5.85 -0.69 -18.86
N GLN A 176 7.07 -1.11 -18.49
CA GLN A 176 8.18 -0.19 -18.21
C GLN A 176 8.57 0.65 -19.44
N LYS A 177 8.62 0.05 -20.63
CA LYS A 177 8.90 0.79 -21.88
C LYS A 177 7.86 1.86 -22.16
N GLY A 178 6.58 1.55 -21.97
CA GLY A 178 5.49 2.53 -22.10
C GLY A 178 5.61 3.65 -21.06
N MET A 179 5.85 3.30 -19.79
CA MET A 179 6.06 4.27 -18.71
C MET A 179 7.21 5.24 -19.02
N ARG A 180 8.34 4.76 -19.56
CA ARG A 180 9.49 5.61 -19.92
C ARG A 180 9.22 6.60 -21.06
N ARG A 181 8.26 6.29 -21.94
CA ARG A 181 7.80 7.15 -23.04
C ARG A 181 6.62 8.03 -22.65
N SER A 182 6.28 8.07 -21.37
CA SER A 182 5.11 8.79 -20.87
C SER A 182 5.52 9.93 -19.95
N ILE A 183 4.76 11.02 -19.97
CA ILE A 183 4.93 12.14 -19.05
C ILE A 183 4.42 11.73 -17.67
N PHE A 184 3.22 11.14 -17.61
CA PHE A 184 2.60 10.65 -16.39
C PHE A 184 2.33 9.14 -16.46
N CYS A 185 2.59 8.45 -15.35
CA CYS A 185 2.29 7.02 -15.19
C CYS A 185 1.27 6.83 -14.09
N LEU A 186 0.17 6.14 -14.37
CA LEU A 186 -0.79 5.77 -13.35
C LEU A 186 -0.34 4.47 -12.65
N ASN A 187 -0.58 4.41 -11.34
CA ASN A 187 -0.47 3.19 -10.56
C ASN A 187 -1.73 2.99 -9.69
N PRO A 188 -2.92 2.85 -10.30
CA PRO A 188 -4.16 2.71 -9.56
C PRO A 188 -4.14 1.38 -8.80
N ALA A 189 -4.50 1.44 -7.53
CA ALA A 189 -4.75 0.25 -6.72
C ALA A 189 -5.74 -0.69 -7.44
N GLY A 190 -5.64 -1.98 -7.14
CA GLY A 190 -6.69 -2.92 -7.53
C GLY A 190 -7.92 -2.76 -6.63
N ASP A 191 -8.97 -3.52 -6.91
CA ASP A 191 -10.17 -3.57 -6.05
C ASP A 191 -9.92 -4.27 -4.70
N THR A 192 -8.74 -4.87 -4.52
CA THR A 192 -8.33 -5.51 -3.27
C THR A 192 -6.93 -5.02 -2.94
N PRO A 193 -6.60 -4.76 -1.66
CA PRO A 193 -5.28 -4.26 -1.33
C PRO A 193 -4.20 -5.16 -1.89
N SER A 194 -3.25 -4.55 -2.58
CA SER A 194 -2.24 -5.29 -3.31
C SER A 194 -1.16 -5.81 -2.37
N SER A 195 -0.87 -7.11 -2.48
CA SER A 195 0.25 -7.77 -1.81
C SER A 195 1.56 -7.44 -2.55
N THR A 196 2.02 -6.19 -2.48
CA THR A 196 3.42 -5.89 -2.81
C THR A 196 4.31 -6.35 -1.69
#